data_AF-A0A2V7ZNY1-F1
#
_entry.id   AF-A0A2V7ZNY1-F1
#
_cell.length_a   1.000
_cell.length_b   1.000
_cell.length_c   1.000
_cell.angle_alpha   90.00
_cell.angle_beta   90.00
_cell.angle_gamma   90.00
#
_symmetry.space_group_name_H-M   'P 1'
#
loop_
_entity.id
_entity.type
_entity.pdbx_description
1 polymer ?
#
loop_
_entity_poly.entity_id
_entity_poly.type
_entity_poly.pdbx_seq_one_letter_code
_entity_poly.pdbx_strand_id
1 'polypeptide(L)'
;MKLSTPEEALIAAIIVGTTLASYALGRVLSIPILVPFLNTLASFPFMVLALKRGDVGRAIARMLVWAATMTVCATLLSYARPVETARLFVRAAAYRNEMVAWVMTGRGAESTPSVFIPQQARQTAVFSALALASGGTLAMPMGAVLMNDMGYYVGTLAAMSRRRPLLTMVLAWPPWAVIRIASFVAIGVVLSTPLLARVFGFRVNWTSTQTPLAVAAAGLVADVVLKWLLAPAWQPLLLRLVTG
;
A
#
# COMPACT_ATOMS: atom_id res chain seq x y z
N MET A 1 -12.26 -19.08 -13.65
CA MET A 1 -10.84 -18.75 -13.35
C MET A 1 -10.03 -19.04 -14.62
N LYS A 2 -9.81 -18.03 -15.48
CA LYS A 2 -8.97 -18.20 -16.69
C LYS A 2 -7.53 -18.41 -16.21
N LEU A 3 -6.91 -19.53 -16.60
CA LEU A 3 -5.49 -19.79 -16.36
C LEU A 3 -4.68 -18.59 -16.87
N SER A 4 -3.80 -18.05 -16.02
CA SER A 4 -2.93 -16.93 -16.38
C SER A 4 -2.09 -17.31 -17.59
N THR A 5 -2.09 -16.49 -18.64
CA THR A 5 -1.21 -16.72 -19.78
C THR A 5 0.26 -16.62 -19.34
N PRO A 6 1.19 -17.32 -20.00
CA PRO A 6 2.63 -17.23 -19.68
C PRO A 6 3.16 -15.79 -19.64
N GLU A 7 2.63 -14.90 -20.50
CA GLU A 7 2.95 -13.47 -20.50
C GLU A 7 2.59 -12.78 -19.18
N GLU A 8 1.41 -13.05 -18.60
CA GLU A 8 1.01 -12.43 -17.34
C GLU A 8 1.85 -12.91 -16.16
N ALA A 9 2.22 -14.20 -16.15
CA ALA A 9 3.13 -14.75 -15.15
C ALA A 9 4.51 -14.10 -15.23
N LEU A 10 5.03 -13.90 -16.46
CA LEU A 10 6.30 -13.21 -16.68
C LEU A 10 6.25 -11.75 -16.23
N ILE A 11 5.19 -11.00 -16.57
CA ILE A 11 5.02 -9.61 -16.13
C ILE A 11 4.96 -9.53 -14.61
N ALA A 12 4.20 -10.42 -13.96
CA ALA A 12 4.15 -10.47 -12.50
C ALA A 12 5.53 -10.75 -11.90
N ALA A 13 6.28 -11.71 -12.46
CA ALA A 13 7.65 -12.00 -12.01
C ALA A 13 8.59 -10.81 -12.19
N ILE A 14 8.48 -10.06 -13.30
CA ILE A 14 9.27 -8.84 -13.53
C ILE A 14 8.89 -7.76 -12.50
N ILE A 15 7.60 -7.54 -12.24
CA ILE A 15 7.15 -6.59 -11.21
C ILE A 15 7.73 -6.97 -9.85
N VAL A 16 7.68 -8.26 -9.50
CA VAL A 16 8.26 -8.76 -8.25
C VAL A 16 9.76 -8.48 -8.18
N GLY A 17 10.51 -8.92 -9.20
CA GLY A 17 11.97 -8.76 -9.27
C GLY A 17 12.41 -7.29 -9.25
N THR A 18 11.75 -6.43 -10.02
CA THR A 18 12.04 -4.99 -10.06
C THR A 18 11.65 -4.28 -8.76
N THR A 19 10.58 -4.70 -8.09
CA THR A 19 10.22 -4.18 -6.76
C THR A 19 11.28 -4.57 -5.73
N LEU A 20 11.76 -5.82 -5.72
CA LEU A 20 12.88 -6.23 -4.87
C LEU A 20 14.15 -5.40 -5.15
N ALA A 21 14.48 -5.22 -6.43
CA ALA A 21 15.61 -4.40 -6.85
C ALA A 21 15.46 -2.93 -6.41
N SER A 22 14.24 -2.38 -6.42
CA SER A 22 14.00 -1.00 -5.99
C SER A 22 14.36 -0.75 -4.53
N TYR A 23 14.12 -1.71 -3.63
CA TYR A 23 14.58 -1.62 -2.22
C TYR A 23 16.09 -1.79 -2.09
N ALA A 24 16.71 -2.62 -2.92
CA ALA A 24 18.17 -2.75 -2.94
C ALA A 24 18.84 -1.45 -3.43
N LEU A 25 18.33 -0.85 -4.51
CA LEU A 25 18.76 0.45 -5.01
C LEU A 25 18.50 1.56 -3.99
N GLY A 26 17.33 1.55 -3.34
CA GLY A 26 17.00 2.48 -2.26
C GLY A 26 18.02 2.45 -1.12
N ARG A 27 18.52 1.26 -0.76
CA ARG A 27 19.61 1.09 0.22
C ARG A 27 20.92 1.68 -0.27
N VAL A 28 21.31 1.42 -1.51
CA VAL A 28 22.56 1.95 -2.08
C VAL A 28 22.52 3.49 -2.16
N LEU A 29 21.41 4.05 -2.62
CA LEU A 29 21.26 5.50 -2.79
C LEU A 29 21.08 6.25 -1.46
N SER A 30 20.52 5.60 -0.43
CA SER A 30 20.33 6.17 0.92
C SER A 30 19.56 7.50 0.94
N ILE A 31 18.72 7.77 -0.07
CA ILE A 31 17.85 8.94 -0.15
C ILE A 31 16.39 8.48 0.06
N PRO A 32 15.80 8.65 1.26
CA PRO A 32 14.50 8.07 1.58
C PRO A 32 13.36 8.51 0.65
N ILE A 33 13.37 9.76 0.18
CA ILE A 33 12.32 10.27 -0.70
C ILE A 33 12.35 9.63 -2.10
N LEU A 34 13.47 9.05 -2.54
CA LEU A 34 13.56 8.38 -3.84
C LEU A 34 12.97 6.97 -3.81
N VAL A 35 12.99 6.28 -2.66
CA VAL A 35 12.53 4.90 -2.52
C VAL A 35 11.08 4.71 -3.02
N PRO A 36 10.09 5.54 -2.63
CA PRO A 36 8.72 5.41 -3.15
C PRO A 36 8.60 5.58 -4.66
N PHE A 37 9.44 6.41 -5.29
CA PHE A 37 9.46 6.57 -6.74
C PHE A 37 10.08 5.34 -7.43
N LEU A 38 11.20 4.84 -6.92
CA LEU A 38 11.82 3.61 -7.41
C LEU A 38 10.86 2.42 -7.30
N ASN A 39 10.18 2.29 -6.16
CA ASN A 39 9.16 1.27 -5.95
C ASN A 39 8.05 1.39 -7.00
N THR A 40 7.57 2.60 -7.27
CA THR A 40 6.50 2.84 -8.25
C THR A 40 6.94 2.48 -9.67
N LEU A 41 8.17 2.83 -10.06
CA LEU A 41 8.72 2.56 -11.39
C LEU A 41 8.75 1.06 -11.72
N ALA A 42 8.80 0.18 -10.72
CA ALA A 42 8.76 -1.27 -10.90
C ALA A 42 7.47 -1.77 -11.59
N SER A 43 6.33 -1.10 -11.37
CA SER A 43 5.03 -1.56 -11.87
C SER A 43 4.32 -0.55 -12.79
N PHE A 44 4.60 0.74 -12.62
CA PHE A 44 3.91 1.81 -13.34
C PHE A 44 3.93 1.66 -14.88
N PRO A 45 5.05 1.28 -15.54
CA PRO A 45 5.06 1.04 -16.98
C PRO A 45 4.10 -0.09 -17.40
N PHE A 46 4.01 -1.16 -16.61
CA PHE A 46 3.12 -2.29 -16.89
C PHE A 46 1.65 -1.94 -16.68
N MET A 47 1.35 -1.03 -15.73
CA MET A 47 0.04 -0.43 -15.59
C MET A 47 -0.33 0.39 -16.84
N VAL A 48 0.54 1.29 -17.30
CA VAL A 48 0.31 2.10 -18.50
C VAL A 48 0.11 1.22 -19.74
N LEU A 49 0.91 0.17 -19.90
CA LEU A 49 0.77 -0.78 -21.01
C LEU A 49 -0.58 -1.52 -20.99
N ALA A 50 -1.10 -1.90 -19.81
CA ALA A 50 -2.42 -2.50 -19.69
C ALA A 50 -3.54 -1.50 -20.06
N LEU A 51 -3.43 -0.26 -19.59
CA LEU A 51 -4.38 0.81 -19.90
C LEU A 51 -4.40 1.14 -21.40
N LYS A 52 -3.23 1.17 -22.06
CA LYS A 52 -3.14 1.33 -23.52
C LYS A 52 -3.86 0.23 -24.30
N ARG A 53 -3.94 -0.99 -23.74
CA ARG A 53 -4.69 -2.12 -24.29
C ARG A 53 -6.19 -2.08 -23.93
N GLY A 54 -6.64 -1.05 -23.21
CA GLY A 54 -8.03 -0.90 -22.76
C GLY A 54 -8.41 -1.78 -21.56
N ASP A 55 -7.43 -2.42 -20.91
CA ASP A 55 -7.66 -3.41 -19.86
C ASP A 55 -7.38 -2.86 -18.46
N VAL A 56 -8.40 -2.20 -17.90
CA VAL A 56 -8.35 -1.63 -16.53
C VAL A 56 -8.17 -2.73 -15.48
N GLY A 57 -8.78 -3.89 -15.67
CA GLY A 57 -8.69 -5.01 -14.73
C GLY A 57 -7.26 -5.53 -14.60
N ARG A 58 -6.56 -5.71 -15.72
CA ARG A 58 -5.13 -6.08 -15.72
C ARG A 58 -4.25 -4.99 -15.13
N ALA A 59 -4.53 -3.72 -15.40
CA ALA A 59 -3.78 -2.60 -14.82
C ALA A 59 -3.88 -2.62 -13.28
N ILE A 60 -5.09 -2.83 -12.74
CA ILE A 60 -5.32 -2.99 -11.30
C ILE A 60 -4.60 -4.24 -10.77
N ALA A 61 -4.73 -5.39 -11.43
CA ALA A 61 -4.09 -6.63 -11.00
C ALA A 61 -2.55 -6.49 -10.89
N ARG A 62 -1.90 -5.84 -11.88
CA ARG A 62 -0.46 -5.58 -11.87
C ARG A 62 -0.04 -4.67 -10.71
N MET A 63 -0.83 -3.64 -10.44
CA MET A 63 -0.59 -2.77 -9.29
C MET A 63 -0.89 -3.47 -7.95
N LEU A 64 -1.82 -4.43 -7.90
CA LEU A 64 -2.04 -5.24 -6.69
C LEU A 64 -0.89 -6.21 -6.43
N VAL A 65 -0.31 -6.84 -7.47
CA VAL A 65 0.91 -7.65 -7.35
C VAL A 65 2.06 -6.81 -6.81
N TRP A 66 2.22 -5.59 -7.32
CA TRP A 66 3.19 -4.62 -6.81
C TRP A 66 2.96 -4.28 -5.33
N ALA A 67 1.73 -3.93 -4.96
CA ALA A 67 1.36 -3.61 -3.58
C ALA A 67 1.63 -4.79 -2.62
N ALA A 68 1.28 -6.01 -3.03
CA ALA A 68 1.56 -7.22 -2.26
C ALA A 68 3.07 -7.44 -2.10
N THR A 69 3.84 -7.29 -3.18
CA THR A 69 5.30 -7.43 -3.15
C THR A 69 5.94 -6.39 -2.23
N MET A 70 5.51 -5.13 -2.33
CA MET A 70 5.96 -4.06 -1.45
C MET A 70 5.67 -4.36 0.01
N THR A 71 4.46 -4.83 0.31
CA THR A 71 4.04 -5.21 1.67
C THR A 71 4.98 -6.25 2.27
N VAL A 72 5.29 -7.30 1.52
CA VAL A 72 6.23 -8.36 1.93
C VAL A 72 7.64 -7.79 2.11
N CYS A 73 8.15 -7.06 1.12
CA CYS A 73 9.51 -6.51 1.15
C CYS A 73 9.72 -5.54 2.32
N ALA A 74 8.84 -4.56 2.49
CA ALA A 74 8.91 -3.58 3.55
C ALA A 74 8.82 -4.25 4.93
N THR A 75 7.91 -5.21 5.10
CA THR A 75 7.75 -5.95 6.36
C THR A 75 8.99 -6.77 6.70
N LEU A 76 9.48 -7.59 5.76
CA LEU A 76 10.64 -8.45 5.99
C LEU A 76 11.93 -7.65 6.21
N LEU A 77 12.14 -6.59 5.42
CA LEU A 77 13.31 -5.71 5.58
C LEU A 77 13.29 -5.02 6.95
N SER A 78 12.12 -4.53 7.37
CA SER A 78 11.95 -3.86 8.66
C SER A 78 12.05 -4.80 9.85
N TYR A 79 11.68 -6.08 9.69
CA TYR A 79 11.90 -7.12 10.69
C TYR A 79 13.39 -7.49 10.79
N ALA A 80 14.04 -7.73 9.66
CA ALA A 80 15.43 -8.17 9.63
C ALA A 80 16.41 -7.07 10.05
N ARG A 81 16.14 -5.81 9.68
CA ARG A 81 17.02 -4.66 9.93
C ARG A 81 16.25 -3.40 10.32
N PRO A 82 15.64 -3.35 11.53
CA PRO A 82 14.80 -2.23 11.97
C PRO A 82 15.50 -0.85 11.91
N VAL A 83 16.78 -0.78 12.29
CA VAL A 83 17.51 0.50 12.39
C VAL A 83 17.88 1.03 11.01
N GLU A 84 18.40 0.17 10.12
CA GLU A 84 18.73 0.55 8.74
C GLU A 84 17.47 0.98 7.98
N THR A 85 16.39 0.21 8.13
CA THR A 85 15.15 0.46 7.38
C THR A 85 14.45 1.75 7.81
N ALA A 86 14.60 2.15 9.07
CA ALA A 86 14.08 3.44 9.56
C ALA A 86 14.57 4.64 8.74
N ARG A 87 15.80 4.55 8.21
CA ARG A 87 16.45 5.60 7.42
C ARG A 87 16.03 5.58 5.95
N LEU A 88 15.47 4.47 5.48
CA LEU A 88 15.05 4.32 4.09
C LEU A 88 13.65 4.86 3.83
N PHE A 89 12.81 4.96 4.87
CA PHE A 89 11.41 5.33 4.73
C PHE A 89 11.14 6.68 5.36
N VAL A 90 10.36 7.50 4.67
CA VAL A 90 10.23 8.94 4.94
C VAL A 90 9.70 9.23 6.35
N ARG A 91 8.68 8.49 6.83
CA ARG A 91 8.02 8.74 8.13
C ARG A 91 7.97 7.51 9.04
N ALA A 92 8.76 6.48 8.73
CA ALA A 92 8.72 5.18 9.39
C ALA A 92 8.78 5.27 10.92
N ALA A 93 9.74 6.02 11.48
CA ALA A 93 9.92 6.13 12.93
C ALA A 93 8.73 6.80 13.62
N ALA A 94 8.23 7.90 13.07
CA ALA A 94 7.08 8.62 13.62
C ALA A 94 5.83 7.74 13.59
N TYR A 95 5.54 7.13 12.43
CA TYR A 95 4.39 6.24 12.26
C TYR A 95 4.47 5.01 13.18
N ARG A 96 5.64 4.38 13.28
CA ARG A 96 5.87 3.28 14.22
C ARG A 96 5.55 3.69 15.65
N ASN A 97 6.03 4.85 16.10
CA ASN A 97 5.83 5.29 17.47
C ASN A 97 4.36 5.51 17.79
N GLU A 98 3.60 6.11 16.87
CA GLU A 98 2.14 6.26 16.99
C GLU A 98 1.44 4.91 17.10
N MET A 99 1.77 3.96 16.21
CA MET A 99 1.14 2.64 16.18
C MET A 99 1.52 1.77 17.37
N VAL A 100 2.78 1.78 17.81
CA VAL A 100 3.22 1.07 19.01
C VAL A 100 2.57 1.67 20.24
N ALA A 101 2.45 3.00 20.34
CA ALA A 101 1.72 3.62 21.45
C ALA A 101 0.27 3.15 21.49
N TRP A 102 -0.40 3.05 20.34
CA TRP A 102 -1.73 2.46 20.25
C TRP A 102 -1.77 1.00 20.70
N VAL A 103 -0.85 0.15 20.22
CA VAL A 103 -0.78 -1.26 20.64
C VAL A 103 -0.59 -1.38 22.15
N MET A 104 0.24 -0.54 22.76
CA MET A 104 0.56 -0.61 24.20
C MET A 104 -0.55 -0.04 25.09
N THR A 105 -1.28 0.98 24.63
CA THR A 105 -2.19 1.77 25.48
C THR A 105 -3.67 1.69 25.09
N GLY A 106 -3.99 1.20 23.89
CA GLY A 106 -5.33 1.30 23.31
C GLY A 106 -5.73 2.71 22.85
N ARG A 107 -4.89 3.73 23.10
CA ARG A 107 -5.18 5.14 22.79
C ARG A 107 -4.39 5.60 21.57
N GLY A 108 -4.98 6.49 20.79
CA GLY A 108 -4.36 7.07 19.59
C GLY A 108 -5.33 7.24 18.44
N ALA A 109 -4.80 7.66 17.30
CA ALA A 109 -5.59 7.86 16.08
C ALA A 109 -6.34 6.58 15.67
N GLU A 110 -5.73 5.40 15.82
CA GLU A 110 -6.34 4.12 15.44
C GLU A 110 -7.65 3.80 16.17
N SER A 111 -7.83 4.23 17.43
CA SER A 111 -9.04 3.96 18.23
C SER A 111 -10.03 5.13 18.25
N THR A 112 -9.72 6.27 17.62
CA THR A 112 -10.48 7.52 17.81
C THR A 112 -11.13 7.95 16.50
N PRO A 113 -12.44 7.69 16.28
CA PRO A 113 -13.13 8.00 15.02
C PRO A 113 -13.03 9.46 14.57
N SER A 114 -13.13 10.40 15.51
CA SER A 114 -12.97 11.83 15.23
C SER A 114 -11.58 12.22 14.74
N VAL A 115 -10.57 11.35 14.89
CA VAL A 115 -9.20 11.56 14.40
C VAL A 115 -8.96 10.79 13.11
N PHE A 116 -9.23 9.49 13.08
CA PHE A 116 -8.88 8.69 11.90
C PHE A 116 -9.80 8.94 10.71
N ILE A 117 -11.08 9.26 10.90
CA ILE A 117 -12.00 9.47 9.78
C ILE A 117 -11.58 10.71 8.97
N PRO A 118 -11.35 11.90 9.57
CA PRO A 118 -10.84 13.05 8.83
C PRO A 118 -9.45 12.80 8.20
N GLN A 119 -8.57 12.08 8.90
CA GLN A 119 -7.26 11.72 8.38
C GLN A 119 -7.36 10.86 7.12
N GLN A 120 -8.19 9.82 7.13
CA GLN A 120 -8.42 8.96 5.98
C GLN A 120 -9.10 9.72 4.84
N ALA A 121 -10.12 10.53 5.13
CA ALA A 121 -10.77 11.37 4.13
C ALA A 121 -9.76 12.30 3.43
N ARG A 122 -8.88 12.95 4.20
CA ARG A 122 -7.80 13.79 3.67
C ARG A 122 -6.81 12.98 2.82
N GLN A 123 -6.37 11.81 3.28
CA GLN A 123 -5.46 10.96 2.52
C GLN A 123 -6.09 10.53 1.19
N THR A 124 -7.35 10.10 1.21
CA THR A 124 -8.13 9.76 0.01
C THR A 124 -8.25 10.94 -0.94
N ALA A 125 -8.59 12.12 -0.43
CA ALA A 125 -8.75 13.32 -1.24
C ALA A 125 -7.42 13.73 -1.90
N VAL A 126 -6.33 13.80 -1.14
CA VAL A 126 -5.00 14.15 -1.66
C VAL A 126 -4.52 13.12 -2.67
N PHE A 127 -4.65 11.82 -2.35
CA PHE A 127 -4.26 10.75 -3.26
C PHE A 127 -5.04 10.81 -4.59
N SER A 128 -6.36 11.04 -4.51
CA SER A 128 -7.22 11.15 -5.70
C SER A 128 -6.90 12.38 -6.54
N ALA A 129 -6.66 13.52 -5.90
CA ALA A 129 -6.23 14.75 -6.57
C ALA A 129 -4.88 14.58 -7.28
N LEU A 130 -3.91 13.95 -6.62
CA LEU A 130 -2.61 13.64 -7.22
C LEU A 130 -2.75 12.66 -8.39
N ALA A 131 -3.63 11.66 -8.29
CA ALA A 131 -3.84 10.69 -9.35
C ALA A 131 -4.39 11.36 -10.62
N LEU A 132 -5.42 12.21 -10.45
CA LEU A 132 -6.00 13.00 -11.54
C LEU A 132 -4.99 13.98 -12.14
N ALA A 133 -4.27 14.73 -11.30
CA ALA A 133 -3.38 15.80 -11.73
C ALA A 133 -2.09 15.31 -12.39
N SER A 134 -1.59 14.13 -11.99
CA SER A 134 -0.28 13.64 -12.39
C SER A 134 -0.31 12.33 -13.19
N GLY A 135 -1.52 11.77 -13.43
CA GLY A 135 -1.64 10.46 -14.08
C GLY A 135 -1.04 9.35 -13.22
N GLY A 136 -1.06 9.53 -11.89
CA GLY A 136 -0.57 8.54 -10.92
C GLY A 136 0.91 8.63 -10.58
N THR A 137 1.69 9.40 -11.33
CA THR A 137 3.15 9.56 -11.10
C THR A 137 3.51 10.13 -9.72
N LEU A 138 2.59 10.84 -9.04
CA LEU A 138 2.75 11.35 -7.67
C LEU A 138 1.88 10.60 -6.67
N ALA A 139 0.69 10.14 -7.08
CA ALA A 139 -0.20 9.36 -6.22
C ALA A 139 0.40 7.99 -5.86
N MET A 140 0.98 7.27 -6.83
CA MET A 140 1.53 5.94 -6.58
C MET A 140 2.75 5.98 -5.64
N PRO A 141 3.71 6.94 -5.76
CA PRO A 141 4.74 7.13 -4.75
C PRO A 141 4.18 7.51 -3.38
N MET A 142 3.15 8.35 -3.30
CA MET A 142 2.47 8.62 -2.03
C MET A 142 1.90 7.33 -1.41
N GLY A 143 1.26 6.47 -2.22
CA GLY A 143 0.80 5.15 -1.78
C GLY A 143 1.97 4.29 -1.27
N ALA A 144 3.10 4.28 -1.98
CA ALA A 144 4.30 3.58 -1.57
C ALA A 144 4.88 4.09 -0.25
N VAL A 145 4.84 5.41 0.03
CA VAL A 145 5.20 5.96 1.35
C VAL A 145 4.34 5.34 2.45
N LEU A 146 3.01 5.39 2.29
CA LEU A 146 2.07 4.86 3.29
C LEU A 146 2.28 3.36 3.55
N MET A 147 2.54 2.60 2.49
CA MET A 147 2.80 1.16 2.58
C MET A 147 4.15 0.85 3.23
N ASN A 148 5.19 1.62 2.93
CA ASN A 148 6.50 1.49 3.56
C ASN A 148 6.44 1.77 5.05
N ASP A 149 5.76 2.85 5.45
CA ASP A 149 5.57 3.21 6.86
C ASP A 149 4.81 2.10 7.62
N MET A 150 3.75 1.56 7.01
CA MET A 150 2.98 0.45 7.58
C MET A 150 3.80 -0.84 7.67
N GLY A 151 4.53 -1.21 6.61
CA GLY A 151 5.44 -2.36 6.63
C GLY A 151 6.55 -2.21 7.67
N TYR A 152 7.00 -0.98 7.93
CA TYR A 152 7.97 -0.70 8.99
C TYR A 152 7.41 -0.93 10.38
N TYR A 153 6.24 -0.38 10.66
CA TYR A 153 5.54 -0.68 11.91
C TYR A 153 5.36 -2.20 12.09
N VAL A 154 4.86 -2.91 11.09
CA VAL A 154 4.59 -4.35 11.20
C VAL A 154 5.86 -5.16 11.43
N GLY A 155 6.90 -4.91 10.63
CA GLY A 155 8.17 -5.63 10.75
C GLY A 155 8.86 -5.37 12.10
N THR A 156 8.84 -4.12 12.58
CA THR A 156 9.42 -3.79 13.88
C THR A 156 8.59 -4.34 15.05
N LEU A 157 7.26 -4.37 14.94
CA LEU A 157 6.41 -5.01 15.94
C LEU A 157 6.67 -6.52 16.01
N ALA A 158 6.84 -7.17 14.86
CA ALA A 158 7.22 -8.58 14.80
C ALA A 158 8.61 -8.82 15.42
N ALA A 159 9.56 -7.92 15.23
CA ALA A 159 10.89 -8.01 15.87
C ALA A 159 10.83 -7.84 17.41
N MET A 160 9.79 -7.17 17.92
CA MET A 160 9.54 -7.06 19.36
C MET A 160 8.87 -8.33 19.94
N SER A 161 8.13 -9.10 19.12
CA SER A 161 7.49 -10.35 19.54
C SER A 161 8.52 -11.50 19.62
N ARG A 162 8.83 -11.94 20.84
CA ARG A 162 9.83 -13.00 21.08
C ARG A 162 9.36 -14.40 20.68
N ARG A 163 8.07 -14.70 20.87
CA ARG A 163 7.54 -16.07 20.70
C ARG A 163 6.88 -16.32 19.35
N ARG A 164 6.26 -15.31 18.74
CA ARG A 164 5.41 -15.49 17.54
C ARG A 164 5.60 -14.36 16.52
N PRO A 165 6.82 -14.14 15.99
CA PRO A 165 7.09 -13.07 15.04
C PRO A 165 6.27 -13.20 13.75
N LEU A 166 6.16 -14.41 13.19
CA LEU A 166 5.39 -14.65 11.96
C LEU A 166 3.90 -14.35 12.13
N LEU A 167 3.30 -14.80 13.23
CA LEU A 167 1.89 -14.51 13.52
C LEU A 167 1.67 -13.01 13.75
N THR A 168 2.64 -12.33 14.37
CA THR A 168 2.62 -10.88 14.55
C THR A 168 2.68 -10.16 13.20
N MET A 169 3.53 -10.59 12.27
CA MET A 169 3.57 -10.00 10.91
C MET A 169 2.22 -10.10 10.20
N VAL A 170 1.54 -11.24 10.32
CA VAL A 170 0.23 -11.44 9.68
C VAL A 170 -0.85 -10.59 10.35
N LEU A 171 -0.96 -10.64 11.68
CA LEU A 171 -2.05 -9.97 12.39
C LEU A 171 -1.86 -8.45 12.53
N ALA A 172 -0.62 -7.96 12.49
CA ALA A 172 -0.35 -6.52 12.51
C ALA A 172 -0.64 -5.84 11.16
N TRP A 173 -0.93 -6.60 10.10
CA TRP A 173 -1.63 -6.13 8.91
C TRP A 173 -3.15 -6.32 9.09
N PRO A 174 -3.86 -5.35 9.68
CA PRO A 174 -5.28 -5.51 9.92
C PRO A 174 -6.07 -5.53 8.60
N PRO A 175 -7.22 -6.22 8.56
CA PRO A 175 -7.99 -6.42 7.34
C PRO A 175 -8.43 -5.09 6.69
N TRP A 176 -8.76 -4.08 7.51
CA TRP A 176 -9.17 -2.76 7.01
C TRP A 176 -8.03 -2.04 6.25
N ALA A 177 -6.77 -2.17 6.69
CA ALA A 177 -5.62 -1.62 5.98
C ALA A 177 -5.39 -2.32 4.63
N VAL A 178 -5.59 -3.63 4.54
CA VAL A 178 -5.49 -4.39 3.29
C VAL A 178 -6.55 -3.94 2.29
N ILE A 179 -7.80 -3.79 2.74
CA ILE A 179 -8.90 -3.27 1.93
C ILE A 179 -8.60 -1.85 1.45
N ARG A 180 -8.06 -0.99 2.32
CA ARG A 180 -7.65 0.37 1.94
C ARG A 180 -6.60 0.37 0.84
N ILE A 181 -5.57 -0.48 0.94
CA ILE A 181 -4.52 -0.59 -0.09
C ILE A 181 -5.14 -0.99 -1.43
N ALA A 182 -5.96 -2.03 -1.46
CA ALA A 182 -6.61 -2.47 -2.69
C ALA A 182 -7.51 -1.37 -3.29
N SER A 183 -8.21 -0.61 -2.45
CA SER A 183 -9.06 0.50 -2.85
C SER A 183 -8.24 1.67 -3.44
N PHE A 184 -7.14 2.07 -2.80
CA PHE A 184 -6.24 3.09 -3.34
C PHE A 184 -5.56 2.66 -4.63
N VAL A 185 -5.19 1.39 -4.78
CA VAL A 185 -4.67 0.88 -6.05
C VAL A 185 -5.71 1.06 -7.16
N ALA A 186 -6.95 0.61 -6.93
CA ALA A 186 -8.01 0.72 -7.93
C ALA A 186 -8.36 2.18 -8.28
N ILE A 187 -8.54 3.03 -7.26
CA ILE A 187 -8.76 4.48 -7.44
C ILE A 187 -7.59 5.12 -8.19
N GLY A 188 -6.36 4.80 -7.79
CA GLY A 188 -5.16 5.33 -8.41
C GLY A 188 -5.10 4.99 -9.89
N VAL A 189 -5.34 3.73 -10.27
CA VAL A 189 -5.36 3.29 -11.66
C VAL A 189 -6.46 4.01 -12.45
N VAL A 190 -7.69 4.00 -11.93
CA VAL A 190 -8.85 4.59 -12.63
C VAL A 190 -8.68 6.09 -12.80
N LEU A 191 -8.35 6.82 -11.73
CA LEU A 191 -8.22 8.28 -11.77
C LEU A 191 -6.96 8.76 -12.52
N SER A 192 -5.95 7.91 -12.69
CA SER A 192 -4.79 8.23 -13.53
C SER A 192 -5.09 8.13 -15.02
N THR A 193 -6.09 7.32 -15.38
CA THR A 193 -6.41 6.98 -16.77
C THR A 193 -6.68 8.19 -17.68
N PRO A 194 -7.42 9.25 -17.27
CA PRO A 194 -7.75 10.37 -18.15
C PRO A 194 -6.51 11.15 -18.62
N LEU A 195 -5.58 11.44 -17.70
CA LEU A 195 -4.35 12.14 -18.05
C LEU A 195 -3.42 11.24 -18.87
N LEU A 196 -3.28 9.96 -18.48
CA LEU A 196 -2.46 9.01 -19.22
C LEU A 196 -2.98 8.82 -20.65
N ALA A 197 -4.30 8.76 -20.84
CA ALA A 197 -4.93 8.67 -22.16
C ALA A 197 -4.61 9.87 -23.04
N ARG A 198 -4.63 11.08 -22.45
CA ARG A 198 -4.23 12.32 -23.13
C ARG A 198 -2.74 12.33 -23.50
N VAL A 199 -1.87 11.92 -22.59
CA VAL A 199 -0.41 11.96 -22.78
C VAL A 199 0.07 10.88 -23.76
N PHE A 200 -0.47 9.67 -23.68
CA PHE A 200 -0.03 8.52 -24.48
C PHE A 200 -0.94 8.21 -25.69
N GLY A 201 -1.98 9.00 -25.93
CA GLY A 201 -2.82 8.92 -27.12
C GLY A 201 -3.64 7.64 -27.25
N PHE A 202 -4.27 7.16 -26.16
CA PHE A 202 -5.15 5.99 -26.19
C PHE A 202 -6.59 6.34 -25.80
N ARG A 203 -7.56 5.49 -26.19
CA ARG A 203 -8.98 5.69 -25.86
C ARG A 203 -9.33 5.08 -24.50
N VAL A 204 -10.09 5.82 -23.69
CA VAL A 204 -10.59 5.34 -22.40
C VAL A 204 -11.95 4.68 -22.58
N ASN A 205 -12.08 3.43 -22.13
CA ASN A 205 -13.38 2.82 -21.99
C ASN A 205 -13.94 3.13 -20.59
N TRP A 206 -14.80 4.14 -20.49
CA TRP A 206 -15.32 4.59 -19.21
C TRP A 206 -16.23 3.56 -18.53
N THR A 207 -16.94 2.71 -19.27
CA THR A 207 -17.80 1.69 -18.67
C THR A 207 -16.99 0.65 -17.91
N SER A 208 -15.78 0.32 -18.36
CA SER A 208 -14.89 -0.61 -17.64
C SER A 208 -14.23 0.01 -16.40
N THR A 209 -14.33 1.33 -16.21
CA THR A 209 -13.79 2.04 -15.03
C THR A 209 -14.81 2.23 -13.90
N GLN A 210 -16.12 2.23 -14.22
CA GLN A 210 -17.18 2.50 -13.24
C GLN A 210 -17.24 1.45 -12.14
N THR A 211 -17.25 0.16 -12.51
CA THR A 211 -17.33 -0.93 -11.53
C THR A 211 -16.12 -0.96 -10.59
N PRO A 212 -14.85 -0.94 -11.07
CA PRO A 212 -13.70 -0.88 -10.18
C PRO A 212 -13.70 0.35 -9.25
N LEU A 213 -14.12 1.52 -9.76
CA LEU A 213 -14.19 2.73 -8.94
C LEU A 213 -15.25 2.62 -7.84
N ALA A 214 -16.44 2.11 -8.18
CA ALA A 214 -17.51 1.89 -7.21
C ALA A 214 -17.11 0.87 -6.13
N VAL A 215 -16.48 -0.24 -6.53
CA VAL A 215 -15.95 -1.25 -5.61
C VAL A 215 -14.89 -0.65 -4.69
N ALA A 216 -13.98 0.17 -5.22
CA ALA A 216 -12.95 0.82 -4.43
C ALA A 216 -13.53 1.87 -3.46
N ALA A 217 -14.52 2.65 -3.89
CA ALA A 217 -15.22 3.58 -3.01
C ALA A 217 -15.94 2.85 -1.87
N ALA A 218 -16.64 1.76 -2.18
CA ALA A 218 -17.24 0.88 -1.17
C ALA A 218 -16.18 0.28 -0.23
N GLY A 219 -15.01 -0.09 -0.77
CA GLY A 219 -13.87 -0.58 -0.01
C GLY A 219 -13.34 0.45 0.99
N LEU A 220 -13.26 1.74 0.62
CA LEU A 220 -12.87 2.80 1.56
C LEU A 220 -13.90 3.01 2.68
N VAL A 221 -15.20 2.91 2.37
CA VAL A 221 -16.24 2.93 3.41
C VAL A 221 -16.10 1.71 4.32
N ALA A 222 -15.85 0.54 3.76
CA ALA A 222 -15.60 -0.69 4.51
C ALA A 222 -14.34 -0.59 5.39
N ASP A 223 -13.25 0.04 4.94
CA ASP A 223 -12.06 0.31 5.77
C ASP A 223 -12.45 1.11 7.04
N VAL A 224 -13.18 2.21 6.88
CA VAL A 224 -13.64 3.03 8.02
C VAL A 224 -14.52 2.23 8.97
N VAL A 225 -15.51 1.51 8.46
CA VAL A 225 -16.45 0.73 9.26
C VAL A 225 -15.74 -0.41 10.00
N LEU A 226 -14.93 -1.20 9.29
CA LEU A 226 -14.18 -2.30 9.89
C LEU A 226 -13.17 -1.80 10.92
N LYS A 227 -12.47 -0.70 10.64
CA LYS A 227 -11.56 -0.09 11.61
C LYS A 227 -12.31 0.34 12.86
N TRP A 228 -13.44 1.03 12.72
CA TRP A 228 -14.24 1.48 13.85
C TRP A 228 -14.71 0.32 14.74
N LEU A 229 -15.20 -0.76 14.12
CA LEU A 229 -15.74 -1.92 14.83
C LEU A 229 -14.65 -2.83 15.41
N LEU A 230 -13.55 -3.04 14.69
CA LEU A 230 -12.56 -4.08 15.02
C LEU A 230 -11.35 -3.54 15.77
N ALA A 231 -10.95 -2.28 15.60
CA ALA A 231 -9.74 -1.75 16.26
C ALA A 231 -9.72 -1.96 17.78
N PRO A 232 -10.84 -1.77 18.54
CA PRO A 232 -10.85 -2.03 19.98
C PRO A 232 -10.57 -3.49 20.36
N ALA A 233 -11.00 -4.45 19.54
CA ALA A 233 -10.74 -5.87 19.77
C ALA A 233 -9.38 -6.32 19.20
N TRP A 234 -8.87 -5.64 18.18
CA TRP A 234 -7.60 -5.95 17.54
C TRP A 234 -6.40 -5.54 18.39
N GLN A 235 -6.50 -4.42 19.09
CA GLN A 235 -5.43 -3.93 19.97
C GLN A 235 -5.01 -4.96 21.04
N PRO A 236 -5.91 -5.51 21.88
CA PRO A 236 -5.51 -6.46 22.92
C PRO A 236 -4.95 -7.77 22.33
N LEU A 237 -5.41 -8.16 21.13
CA LEU A 237 -4.85 -9.30 20.39
C LEU A 237 -3.39 -9.04 20.04
N LEU A 238 -3.06 -7.88 19.47
CA LEU A 238 -1.69 -7.50 19.14
C LEU A 238 -0.82 -7.36 20.40
N LEU A 239 -1.36 -6.76 21.47
CA LEU A 239 -0.63 -6.62 22.73
C LEU A 239 -0.19 -7.98 23.27
N ARG A 240 -1.10 -8.97 23.30
CA ARG A 240 -0.79 -10.35 23.75
C ARG A 240 0.32 -11.02 22.93
N LEU A 241 0.42 -10.72 21.64
CA LEU A 241 1.47 -11.28 20.78
C LEU A 241 2.84 -10.64 21.03
N VAL A 242 2.86 -9.38 21.45
CA VAL A 242 4.09 -8.64 21.72
C VAL A 242 4.61 -8.92 23.13
N THR A 243 3.73 -9.02 24.13
CA THR A 243 4.11 -9.25 25.54
C THR A 243 4.18 -10.73 25.93
N GLY A 244 3.52 -11.60 25.17
CA GLY A 244 3.42 -13.04 25.42
C GLY A 244 4.59 -13.82 24.89
#